data_AF-A0A8C4N8Q2-F1
#
_entry.id   AF-A0A8C4N8Q2-F1
#
_cell.length_a   1.000
_cell.length_b   1.000
_cell.length_c   1.000
_cell.angle_alpha   90.00
_cell.angle_beta   90.00
_cell.angle_gamma   90.00
#
_symmetry.space_group_name_H-M   'P 1'
#
loop_
_entity.id
_entity.type
_entity.pdbx_description
1 polymer ?
#
loop_
_entity_poly.entity_id
_entity_poly.type
_entity_poly.pdbx_seq_one_letter_code
_entity_poly.pdbx_strand_id
1 'polypeptide(L)'
;MLLALGAYLGGFDGKFKWERIGTEYTSNVPVWHMRVIPAVAGSLVIPLAYLILLELGYSHMTACLAAVLLLLDNALLTQSRFMLMESMLICFSFLAIVAFLKFRNTQKTRPFSRAWWAWLLLCGMAMSAAVGIKYVGLFTCFLLMIFGATETWGIIGDRSLSNLRITCHILAQLLGMVVWPAVLYLSMFCLHFNLLWHAGPHDHMMTSAFQASLEVHIANHVFCFFHLVSPKD
;
A
#
# COMPACT_ATOMS: atom_id res chain seq x y z
N MET A 1 -9.60 1.98 -0.40
CA MET A 1 -9.58 2.73 0.88
C MET A 1 -8.88 4.09 0.75
N LEU A 2 -7.65 4.18 0.23
CA LEU A 2 -6.96 5.49 0.06
C LEU A 2 -7.72 6.51 -0.82
N LEU A 3 -8.24 6.09 -1.98
CA LEU A 3 -9.05 6.98 -2.81
C LEU A 3 -10.38 7.37 -2.14
N ALA A 4 -10.99 6.45 -1.39
CA ALA A 4 -12.20 6.73 -0.63
C ALA A 4 -11.95 7.76 0.49
N LEU A 5 -10.78 7.70 1.15
CA LEU A 5 -10.34 8.71 2.11
C LEU A 5 -10.21 10.09 1.45
N GLY A 6 -9.59 10.17 0.27
CA GLY A 6 -9.50 11.42 -0.49
C GLY A 6 -10.86 11.98 -0.90
N ALA A 7 -11.78 11.11 -1.31
CA ALA A 7 -13.15 11.49 -1.62
C ALA A 7 -13.91 11.99 -0.39
N TYR A 8 -13.76 11.31 0.75
CA TYR A 8 -14.35 11.71 2.02
C TYR A 8 -13.86 13.09 2.50
N LEU A 9 -12.55 13.33 2.44
CA LEU A 9 -11.96 14.65 2.74
C LEU A 9 -12.45 15.74 1.79
N GLY A 10 -12.78 15.38 0.56
CA GLY A 10 -13.39 16.27 -0.42
C GLY A 10 -14.91 16.48 -0.26
N GLY A 11 -15.55 15.84 0.73
CA GLY A 11 -16.99 15.95 0.97
C GLY A 11 -17.87 15.15 0.02
N PHE A 12 -17.35 14.07 -0.56
CA PHE A 12 -18.11 13.24 -1.51
C PHE A 12 -19.22 12.43 -0.82
N ASP A 13 -20.44 12.48 -1.37
CA ASP A 13 -21.65 11.87 -0.81
C ASP A 13 -21.85 10.38 -1.16
N GLY A 14 -21.00 9.81 -2.03
CA GLY A 14 -21.09 8.40 -2.42
C GLY A 14 -22.18 8.08 -3.45
N LYS A 15 -22.97 9.08 -3.89
CA LYS A 15 -24.17 8.83 -4.73
C LYS A 15 -23.87 8.72 -6.22
N PHE A 16 -22.78 9.33 -6.67
CA PHE A 16 -22.39 9.28 -8.08
C PHE A 16 -21.80 7.91 -8.44
N LYS A 17 -22.35 7.25 -9.46
CA LYS A 17 -21.87 5.96 -9.97
C LYS A 17 -21.01 6.15 -11.22
N TRP A 18 -19.83 5.53 -11.24
CA TRP A 18 -18.88 5.58 -12.35
C TRP A 18 -19.12 4.41 -13.33
N GLU A 19 -20.24 4.42 -14.04
CA GLU A 19 -20.62 3.30 -14.92
C GLU A 19 -20.03 3.41 -16.34
N ARG A 20 -19.89 4.62 -16.88
CA ARG A 20 -19.43 4.85 -18.26
C ARG A 20 -18.34 5.91 -18.33
N ILE A 21 -17.30 5.63 -19.12
CA ILE A 21 -16.22 6.59 -19.40
C ILE A 21 -16.79 7.73 -20.26
N GLY A 22 -16.51 8.97 -19.87
CA GLY A 22 -16.96 10.17 -20.58
C GLY A 22 -18.28 10.76 -20.06
N THR A 23 -18.82 10.25 -18.96
CA THR A 23 -19.93 10.93 -18.26
C THR A 23 -19.44 12.24 -17.63
N GLU A 24 -20.25 13.28 -17.75
CA GLU A 24 -19.94 14.56 -17.11
C GLU A 24 -20.05 14.42 -15.58
N TYR A 25 -19.10 15.02 -14.88
CA TYR A 25 -19.11 15.06 -13.43
C TYR A 25 -20.18 16.04 -12.96
N THR A 26 -21.03 15.60 -12.04
CA THR A 26 -21.97 16.49 -11.36
C THR A 26 -21.21 17.41 -10.39
N SER A 27 -21.81 18.56 -10.05
CA SER A 27 -21.21 19.56 -9.16
C SER A 27 -20.86 19.03 -7.76
N ASN A 28 -21.45 17.90 -7.35
CA ASN A 28 -21.20 17.26 -6.06
C ASN A 28 -19.95 16.37 -6.03
N VAL A 29 -19.31 16.09 -7.17
CA VAL A 29 -18.12 15.22 -7.20
C VAL A 29 -16.86 16.06 -7.01
N PRO A 30 -16.09 15.89 -5.91
CA PRO A 30 -14.87 16.64 -5.67
C PRO A 30 -13.70 16.04 -6.47
N VAL A 31 -13.76 16.19 -7.81
CA VAL A 31 -12.77 15.66 -8.77
C VAL A 31 -11.35 16.09 -8.44
N TRP A 32 -11.18 17.34 -7.99
CA TRP A 32 -9.88 17.87 -7.58
C TRP A 32 -9.27 17.04 -6.45
N HIS A 33 -9.98 16.89 -5.33
CA HIS A 33 -9.51 16.17 -4.14
C HIS A 33 -9.18 14.70 -4.43
N MET A 34 -9.97 14.06 -5.29
CA MET A 34 -9.71 12.67 -5.70
C MET A 34 -8.46 12.53 -6.58
N ARG A 35 -8.08 13.58 -7.33
CA ARG A 35 -6.87 13.60 -8.17
C ARG A 35 -5.62 14.07 -7.42
N VAL A 36 -5.76 14.82 -6.32
CA VAL A 36 -4.61 15.28 -5.53
C VAL A 36 -3.80 14.09 -4.99
N ILE A 37 -4.44 13.01 -4.51
CA ILE A 37 -3.71 11.88 -3.93
C ILE A 37 -2.78 11.20 -4.96
N PRO A 38 -3.27 10.76 -6.14
CA PRO A 38 -2.38 10.23 -7.20
C PRO A 38 -1.34 11.25 -7.68
N ALA A 39 -1.68 12.53 -7.78
CA ALA A 39 -0.75 13.56 -8.22
C ALA A 39 0.41 13.77 -7.23
N VAL A 40 0.11 13.82 -5.93
CA VAL A 40 1.11 13.90 -4.86
C VAL A 40 1.98 12.65 -4.86
N ALA A 41 1.37 11.46 -4.92
CA ALA A 41 2.11 10.20 -4.98
C ALA A 41 3.04 10.15 -6.20
N GLY A 42 2.55 10.53 -7.38
CA GLY A 42 3.35 10.61 -8.59
C GLY A 42 4.49 11.63 -8.50
N SER A 43 4.25 12.80 -7.91
CA SER A 43 5.29 13.81 -7.70
C SER A 43 6.40 13.34 -6.75
N LEU A 44 6.07 12.52 -5.75
CA LEU A 44 7.03 11.97 -4.78
C LEU A 44 7.92 10.87 -5.38
N VAL A 45 7.51 10.25 -6.49
CA VAL A 45 8.35 9.24 -7.17
C VAL A 45 9.69 9.84 -7.62
N ILE A 46 9.68 11.09 -8.10
CA ILE A 46 10.86 11.78 -8.63
C ILE A 46 11.96 11.97 -7.56
N PRO A 47 11.70 12.60 -6.40
CA PRO A 47 12.71 12.70 -5.35
C PRO A 47 13.08 11.34 -4.75
N LEU A 48 12.16 10.37 -4.70
CA LEU A 48 12.50 9.01 -4.26
C LEU A 48 13.50 8.35 -5.21
N ALA A 49 13.33 8.49 -6.52
CA ALA A 49 14.25 7.97 -7.52
C ALA A 49 15.66 8.58 -7.38
N TYR A 50 15.71 9.89 -7.13
CA TYR A 50 16.96 10.60 -6.82
C TYR A 50 17.65 10.00 -5.59
N LEU A 51 16.90 9.78 -4.52
CA LEU A 51 17.42 9.18 -3.27
C LEU A 51 17.92 7.75 -3.49
N ILE A 52 17.23 6.92 -4.28
CA ILE A 52 17.68 5.56 -4.61
C ILE A 52 19.10 5.58 -5.18
N LEU A 53 19.36 6.46 -6.15
CA LEU A 53 20.67 6.53 -6.80
C LEU A 53 21.77 7.06 -5.87
N LEU A 54 21.44 8.02 -5.00
CA LEU A 54 22.38 8.48 -3.98
C LEU A 54 22.73 7.37 -2.98
N GLU A 55 21.74 6.59 -2.53
CA GLU A 55 21.98 5.49 -1.58
C GLU A 55 22.72 4.31 -2.21
N LEU A 56 22.72 4.21 -3.55
CA LEU A 56 23.56 3.28 -4.31
C LEU A 56 25.00 3.77 -4.49
N GLY A 57 25.32 5.02 -4.14
CA GLY A 57 26.66 5.58 -4.21
C GLY A 57 26.99 6.30 -5.52
N TYR A 58 26.00 6.62 -6.36
CA TYR A 58 26.22 7.42 -7.57
C TYR A 58 26.40 8.91 -7.27
N SER A 59 27.00 9.64 -8.21
CA SER A 59 27.19 11.08 -8.09
C SER A 59 25.86 11.84 -8.10
N HIS A 60 25.82 13.02 -7.47
CA HIS A 60 24.64 13.90 -7.48
C HIS A 60 24.19 14.30 -8.89
N MET A 61 25.12 14.41 -9.85
CA MET A 61 24.80 14.72 -11.25
C MET A 61 24.06 13.57 -11.93
N THR A 62 24.53 12.33 -11.73
CA THR A 62 23.86 11.13 -12.27
C THR A 62 22.47 10.95 -11.66
N ALA A 63 22.34 11.16 -10.35
CA ALA A 63 21.06 11.09 -9.68
C ALA A 63 20.08 12.17 -10.18
N CYS A 64 20.57 13.40 -10.39
CA CYS A 64 19.77 14.50 -10.95
C CYS A 64 19.30 14.17 -12.37
N LEU A 65 20.21 13.70 -13.24
CA LEU A 65 19.87 13.32 -14.60
C LEU A 65 18.77 12.26 -14.64
N ALA A 66 18.87 11.21 -13.84
CA ALA A 66 17.86 10.16 -13.77
C ALA A 66 16.50 10.69 -13.26
N ALA A 67 16.50 11.57 -12.26
CA ALA A 67 15.28 12.20 -11.77
C ALA A 67 14.62 13.08 -12.84
N VAL A 68 15.40 13.82 -13.64
CA VAL A 68 14.90 14.60 -14.77
C VAL A 68 14.36 13.71 -15.88
N LEU A 69 15.02 12.58 -16.19
CA LEU A 69 14.50 11.62 -17.17
C LEU A 69 13.15 11.03 -16.74
N LEU A 70 13.00 10.69 -15.46
CA LEU A 70 11.72 10.22 -14.90
C LEU A 70 10.66 11.32 -14.85
N LEU A 71 11.04 12.57 -14.56
CA LEU A 71 10.14 13.72 -14.58
C LEU A 71 9.55 13.95 -15.99
N LEU A 72 10.36 13.74 -17.03
CA LEU A 72 9.96 13.91 -18.44
C LEU A 72 9.27 12.68 -19.03
N ASP A 73 9.02 11.63 -18.24
CA ASP A 73 8.31 10.44 -18.68
C ASP A 73 6.80 10.73 -18.78
N ASN A 74 6.29 10.76 -20.01
CA ASN A 74 4.88 11.00 -20.30
C ASN A 74 3.95 9.92 -19.73
N ALA A 75 4.41 8.67 -19.59
CA ALA A 75 3.61 7.60 -19.01
C ALA A 75 3.36 7.85 -17.52
N LEU A 76 4.39 8.24 -16.77
CA LEU A 76 4.25 8.59 -15.34
C LEU A 76 3.40 9.86 -15.13
N LEU A 77 3.56 10.87 -15.99
CA LEU A 77 2.75 12.10 -15.95
C LEU A 77 1.28 11.83 -16.23
N THR A 78 0.96 11.01 -17.24
CA THR A 78 -0.43 10.68 -17.57
C THR A 78 -1.06 9.83 -16.47
N GLN A 79 -0.35 8.83 -15.93
CA GLN A 79 -0.85 8.00 -14.84
C GLN A 79 -1.18 8.80 -13.57
N SER A 80 -0.30 9.72 -13.17
CA SER A 80 -0.46 10.53 -11.96
C SER A 80 -1.54 11.60 -12.05
N ARG A 81 -1.96 11.97 -13.27
CA ARG A 81 -3.03 12.96 -13.49
C ARG A 81 -4.44 12.39 -13.28
N PHE A 82 -4.63 11.09 -13.49
CA PHE A 82 -5.93 10.43 -13.35
C PHE A 82 -6.14 9.87 -11.94
N MET A 83 -7.37 9.50 -11.60
CA MET A 83 -7.72 8.87 -10.31
C MET A 83 -7.30 7.39 -10.28
N LEU A 84 -6.07 7.11 -10.68
CA LEU A 84 -5.51 5.77 -10.82
C LEU A 84 -4.75 5.37 -9.55
N MET A 85 -4.80 4.07 -9.26
CA MET A 85 -4.13 3.48 -8.09
C MET A 85 -2.66 3.17 -8.36
N GLU A 86 -2.27 3.14 -9.63
CA GLU A 86 -0.94 2.84 -10.14
C GLU A 86 0.12 3.83 -9.62
N SER A 87 -0.18 5.13 -9.55
CA SER A 87 0.78 6.13 -9.06
C SER A 87 1.09 5.96 -7.57
N MET A 88 0.11 5.57 -6.77
CA MET A 88 0.32 5.23 -5.36
C MET A 88 1.15 3.97 -5.21
N LEU A 89 0.89 2.93 -6.03
CA LEU A 89 1.67 1.69 -6.04
C LEU A 89 3.15 1.99 -6.31
N ILE A 90 3.45 2.76 -7.37
CA ILE A 90 4.83 3.11 -7.75
C ILE A 90 5.50 3.90 -6.62
N CYS A 91 4.81 4.87 -6.02
CA CYS A 91 5.32 5.66 -4.91
C CYS A 91 5.70 4.78 -3.70
N PHE A 92 4.82 3.88 -3.26
CA PHE A 92 5.12 2.99 -2.13
C PHE A 92 6.21 1.96 -2.46
N SER A 93 6.27 1.47 -3.69
CA SER A 93 7.37 0.60 -4.14
C SER A 93 8.72 1.31 -4.10
N PHE A 94 8.80 2.55 -4.60
CA PHE A 94 10.04 3.35 -4.54
C PHE A 94 10.42 3.68 -3.10
N LEU A 95 9.44 4.03 -2.26
CA LEU A 95 9.67 4.28 -0.84
C LEU A 95 10.20 3.04 -0.12
N ALA A 96 9.67 1.85 -0.42
CA ALA A 96 10.17 0.59 0.13
C ALA A 96 11.63 0.33 -0.25
N ILE A 97 12.00 0.59 -1.51
CA ILE A 97 13.39 0.46 -1.98
C ILE A 97 14.30 1.46 -1.27
N VAL A 98 13.92 2.74 -1.17
CA VAL A 98 14.70 3.75 -0.44
C VAL A 98 14.88 3.35 1.03
N ALA A 99 13.80 2.95 1.70
CA ALA A 99 13.86 2.53 3.10
C ALA A 99 14.78 1.33 3.30
N PHE A 100 14.74 0.34 2.40
CA PHE A 100 15.65 -0.79 2.42
C PHE A 100 17.12 -0.39 2.21
N LEU A 101 17.41 0.50 1.25
CA LEU A 101 18.76 0.98 1.01
C LEU A 101 19.31 1.77 2.20
N LYS A 102 18.50 2.65 2.80
CA LYS A 102 18.82 3.38 4.03
C LYS A 102 19.05 2.44 5.20
N PHE A 103 18.22 1.40 5.33
CA PHE A 103 18.38 0.33 6.31
C PHE A 103 19.73 -0.37 6.14
N ARG A 104 20.08 -0.78 4.91
CA ARG A 104 21.36 -1.42 4.58
C ARG A 104 22.56 -0.52 4.92
N ASN A 105 22.51 0.76 4.56
CA ASN A 105 23.59 1.70 4.86
C ASN A 105 23.72 1.97 6.37
N THR A 106 22.59 2.03 7.09
CA THR A 106 22.59 2.15 8.56
C THR A 106 23.09 0.86 9.22
N GLN A 107 22.83 -0.31 8.65
CA GLN A 107 23.29 -1.59 9.16
C GLN A 107 24.83 -1.68 9.18
N LYS A 108 25.49 -1.14 8.14
CA LYS A 108 26.96 -1.10 8.05
C LYS A 108 27.61 -0.14 9.04
N THR A 109 26.95 0.97 9.35
CA THR A 109 27.53 2.05 10.16
C THR A 109 27.15 1.96 11.64
N ARG A 110 25.87 1.69 11.94
CA ARG A 110 25.28 1.71 13.30
C ARG A 110 24.15 0.67 13.44
N PRO A 111 24.48 -0.63 13.54
CA PRO A 111 23.48 -1.68 13.72
C PRO A 111 22.67 -1.48 15.03
N PHE A 112 21.40 -1.87 15.03
CA PHE A 112 20.44 -1.75 16.16
C PHE A 112 20.18 -0.33 16.68
N SER A 113 20.55 0.72 15.94
CA SER A 113 20.16 2.09 16.29
C SER A 113 18.66 2.32 16.13
N ARG A 114 18.11 3.38 16.75
CA ARG A 114 16.72 3.82 16.55
C ARG A 114 16.43 4.09 15.07
N ALA A 115 17.39 4.68 14.36
CA ALA A 115 17.27 4.91 12.92
C ALA A 115 17.19 3.59 12.14
N TRP A 116 17.95 2.57 12.54
CA TRP A 116 17.94 1.24 11.91
C TRP A 116 16.55 0.61 12.01
N TRP A 117 15.95 0.63 13.20
CA TRP A 117 14.58 0.16 13.41
C TRP A 117 13.54 0.99 12.65
N ALA A 118 13.69 2.31 12.62
CA ALA A 118 12.79 3.18 11.89
C ALA A 118 12.78 2.86 10.38
N TRP A 119 13.95 2.69 9.75
CA TRP A 119 14.04 2.33 8.34
C TRP A 119 13.53 0.92 8.05
N LEU A 120 13.77 -0.04 8.95
CA LEU A 120 13.26 -1.41 8.82
C LEU A 120 11.72 -1.45 8.87
N LEU A 121 11.12 -0.79 9.87
CA LEU A 121 9.66 -0.73 10.03
C LEU A 121 9.00 0.07 8.90
N LEU A 122 9.65 1.15 8.43
CA LEU A 122 9.19 1.93 7.28
C LEU A 122 9.22 1.10 6.00
N CYS A 123 10.29 0.32 5.78
CA CYS A 123 10.39 -0.60 4.64
C CYS A 123 9.24 -1.60 4.66
N GLY A 124 9.01 -2.27 5.79
CA GLY A 124 7.92 -3.22 5.91
C GLY A 124 6.53 -2.60 5.75
N MET A 125 6.33 -1.38 6.26
CA MET A 125 5.09 -0.63 6.07
C MET A 125 4.85 -0.27 4.60
N ALA A 126 5.88 0.21 3.89
CA ALA A 126 5.79 0.55 2.48
C ALA A 126 5.54 -0.69 1.60
N MET A 127 6.19 -1.83 1.92
CA MET A 127 5.93 -3.12 1.25
C MET A 127 4.48 -3.56 1.42
N SER A 128 3.97 -3.52 2.64
CA SER A 128 2.58 -3.89 2.95
C SER A 128 1.59 -2.97 2.23
N ALA A 129 1.83 -1.66 2.22
CA ALA A 129 1.03 -0.70 1.48
C ALA A 129 1.02 -0.96 -0.03
N ALA A 130 2.17 -1.30 -0.62
CA ALA A 130 2.25 -1.63 -2.05
C ALA A 130 1.42 -2.88 -2.39
N VAL A 131 1.55 -3.95 -1.60
CA VAL A 131 0.76 -5.19 -1.77
C VAL A 131 -0.74 -4.93 -1.54
N GLY A 132 -1.08 -4.11 -0.54
CA GLY A 132 -2.45 -3.73 -0.23
C GLY A 132 -3.14 -2.90 -1.31
N ILE A 133 -2.36 -2.17 -2.14
CA ILE A 133 -2.91 -1.49 -3.33
C ILE A 133 -3.16 -2.51 -4.44
N LYS A 134 -2.14 -3.27 -4.86
CA LYS A 134 -2.26 -4.23 -5.94
C LYS A 134 -1.26 -5.36 -5.75
N TYR A 135 -1.67 -6.60 -6.04
CA TYR A 135 -0.80 -7.78 -5.91
C TYR A 135 0.45 -7.75 -6.80
N VAL A 136 0.50 -6.89 -7.82
CA VAL A 136 1.75 -6.63 -8.58
C VAL A 136 2.87 -6.12 -7.65
N GLY A 137 2.53 -5.46 -6.53
CA GLY A 137 3.48 -5.07 -5.48
C GLY A 137 4.21 -6.25 -4.83
N LEU A 138 3.72 -7.49 -4.96
CA LEU A 138 4.43 -8.68 -4.49
C LEU A 138 5.78 -8.86 -5.19
N PHE A 139 5.92 -8.42 -6.45
CA PHE A 139 7.21 -8.47 -7.14
C PHE A 139 8.25 -7.58 -6.45
N THR A 140 7.86 -6.37 -6.02
CA THR A 140 8.73 -5.51 -5.22
C THR A 140 9.04 -6.14 -3.86
N CYS A 141 8.05 -6.78 -3.23
CA CYS A 141 8.23 -7.51 -1.98
C CYS A 141 9.27 -8.63 -2.12
N PHE A 142 9.15 -9.48 -3.14
CA PHE A 142 10.10 -10.56 -3.40
C PHE A 142 11.51 -10.03 -3.70
N LEU A 143 11.64 -8.96 -4.48
CA LEU A 143 12.92 -8.32 -4.74
C LEU A 143 13.62 -7.89 -3.43
N LEU A 144 12.89 -7.20 -2.56
CA LEU A 144 13.42 -6.75 -1.27
C LEU A 144 13.72 -7.91 -0.32
N MET A 145 12.92 -8.97 -0.33
CA MET A 145 13.17 -10.19 0.44
C MET A 145 14.45 -10.90 -0.02
N ILE A 146 14.70 -10.99 -1.33
CA ILE A 146 15.94 -11.56 -1.88
C ILE A 146 17.13 -10.72 -1.43
N PHE A 147 17.05 -9.39 -1.54
CA PHE A 147 18.13 -8.51 -1.07
C PHE A 147 18.34 -8.63 0.44
N GLY A 148 17.27 -8.65 1.24
CA GLY A 148 17.34 -8.87 2.68
C GLY A 148 18.05 -10.18 3.01
N ALA A 149 17.67 -11.28 2.36
CA ALA A 149 18.31 -12.58 2.53
C ALA A 149 19.81 -12.56 2.16
N THR A 150 20.20 -11.86 1.09
CA THR A 150 21.61 -11.73 0.71
C THR A 150 22.43 -10.95 1.74
N GLU A 151 21.84 -9.91 2.35
CA GLU A 151 22.49 -9.15 3.42
C GLU A 151 22.60 -9.99 4.71
N THR A 152 21.57 -10.74 5.07
CA THR A 152 21.61 -11.68 6.20
C THR A 152 22.67 -12.75 5.99
N TRP A 153 22.78 -13.29 4.77
CA TRP A 153 23.80 -14.28 4.42
C TRP A 153 25.21 -13.72 4.60
N GLY A 154 25.45 -12.46 4.20
CA GLY A 154 26.71 -11.77 4.43
C GLY A 154 27.08 -11.65 5.91
N ILE A 155 26.10 -11.36 6.79
CA ILE A 155 26.31 -11.27 8.25
C ILE A 155 26.67 -12.63 8.85
N ILE A 156 26.02 -13.72 8.39
CA ILE A 156 26.29 -15.07 8.89
C ILE A 156 27.74 -15.50 8.58
N GLY A 157 28.30 -15.03 7.46
CA GLY A 157 29.69 -15.31 7.07
C GLY A 157 30.75 -14.54 7.87
N ASP A 158 30.37 -13.51 8.63
CA ASP A 158 31.30 -12.66 9.37
C ASP A 158 31.71 -13.29 10.71
N ARG A 159 32.93 -13.84 10.75
CA ARG A 159 33.50 -14.49 11.95
C ARG A 159 33.86 -13.51 13.08
N SER A 160 33.80 -12.20 12.85
CA SER A 160 34.07 -11.20 13.89
C SER A 160 32.89 -11.02 14.85
N LEU A 161 31.69 -11.48 14.48
CA LEU A 161 30.47 -11.29 15.25
C LEU A 161 30.18 -12.48 16.16
N SER A 162 29.72 -12.18 17.38
CA SER A 162 29.23 -13.21 18.30
C SER A 162 27.95 -13.87 17.74
N ASN A 163 27.81 -15.18 17.94
CA ASN A 163 26.63 -15.97 17.56
C ASN A 163 25.32 -15.34 18.04
N LEU A 164 25.30 -14.76 19.25
CA LEU A 164 24.11 -14.10 19.79
C LEU A 164 23.68 -12.88 18.95
N ARG A 165 24.66 -12.10 18.47
CA ARG A 165 24.40 -10.90 17.67
C ARG A 165 23.89 -11.29 16.28
N ILE A 166 24.43 -12.35 15.69
CA ILE A 166 23.97 -12.90 14.41
C ILE A 166 22.50 -13.34 14.53
N THR A 167 22.16 -14.12 15.55
CA THR A 167 20.77 -14.55 15.79
C THR A 167 19.82 -13.37 15.99
N CYS A 168 20.25 -12.34 16.72
CA CYS A 168 19.45 -11.13 16.91
C CYS A 168 19.21 -10.37 15.59
N HIS A 169 20.20 -10.29 14.70
CA HIS A 169 20.04 -9.69 13.38
C HIS A 169 19.03 -10.47 12.51
N ILE A 170 19.17 -11.79 12.46
CA ILE A 170 18.26 -12.66 11.70
C ILE A 170 16.83 -12.50 12.22
N LEU A 171 16.66 -12.55 13.55
CA LEU A 171 15.34 -12.41 14.17
C LEU A 171 14.74 -11.04 13.89
N ALA A 172 15.51 -9.96 14.04
CA ALA A 172 15.03 -8.61 13.78
C ALA A 172 14.64 -8.40 12.31
N GLN A 173 15.43 -8.91 11.36
CA GLN A 173 15.11 -8.85 9.93
C GLN A 173 13.88 -9.68 9.57
N LEU A 174 13.75 -10.89 10.14
CA LEU A 174 12.56 -11.73 9.95
C LEU A 174 11.30 -11.04 10.49
N LEU A 175 11.38 -10.48 11.71
CA LEU A 175 10.26 -9.76 12.30
C LEU A 175 9.91 -8.50 11.51
N GLY A 176 10.90 -7.72 11.07
CA GLY A 176 10.68 -6.45 10.38
C GLY A 176 10.27 -6.57 8.91
N MET A 177 10.75 -7.58 8.19
CA MET A 177 10.49 -7.75 6.75
C MET A 177 9.42 -8.80 6.42
N VAL A 178 9.08 -9.70 7.35
CA VAL A 178 8.05 -10.74 7.11
C VAL A 178 6.86 -10.55 8.02
N VAL A 179 7.07 -10.61 9.34
CA VAL A 179 5.96 -10.58 10.31
C VAL A 179 5.27 -9.23 10.30
N TRP A 180 6.04 -8.14 10.32
CA TRP A 180 5.50 -6.78 10.36
C TRP A 180 4.66 -6.43 9.12
N PRO A 181 5.10 -6.67 7.87
CA PRO A 181 4.27 -6.45 6.69
C PRO A 181 3.01 -7.30 6.65
N ALA A 182 3.07 -8.55 7.13
CA ALA A 182 1.92 -9.45 7.19
C ALA A 182 0.87 -8.94 8.19
N VAL A 183 1.28 -8.48 9.38
CA VAL A 183 0.39 -7.87 10.37
C VAL A 183 -0.29 -6.62 9.80
N LEU A 184 0.48 -5.75 9.14
CA LEU A 184 -0.06 -4.55 8.50
C LEU A 184 -1.03 -4.87 7.35
N TYR A 185 -0.76 -5.93 6.59
CA TYR A 185 -1.64 -6.35 5.51
C TYR A 185 -2.98 -6.86 6.06
N LEU A 186 -2.94 -7.71 7.08
CA LEU A 186 -4.14 -8.21 7.76
C LEU A 186 -4.92 -7.08 8.44
N SER A 187 -4.23 -6.09 9.03
CA SER A 187 -4.90 -4.95 9.66
C SER A 187 -5.63 -4.07 8.63
N MET A 188 -5.09 -3.91 7.42
CA MET A 188 -5.79 -3.22 6.32
C MET A 188 -7.07 -3.96 5.90
N PHE A 189 -7.05 -5.29 5.84
CA PHE A 189 -8.25 -6.09 5.56
C PHE A 189 -9.28 -6.01 6.69
N CYS A 190 -8.82 -6.06 7.94
CA CYS A 190 -9.68 -5.85 9.10
C CYS A 190 -10.36 -4.48 9.04
N LEU A 191 -9.60 -3.42 8.73
CA LEU A 191 -10.16 -2.08 8.54
C LEU A 191 -11.14 -2.01 7.37
N HIS A 192 -10.82 -2.68 6.25
CA HIS A 192 -11.70 -2.73 5.09
C HIS A 192 -13.08 -3.32 5.42
N PHE A 193 -13.12 -4.47 6.11
CA PHE A 193 -14.37 -5.10 6.50
C PHE A 193 -15.13 -4.34 7.59
N ASN A 194 -14.42 -3.71 8.54
CA ASN A 194 -15.08 -2.85 9.53
C ASN A 194 -15.70 -1.59 8.90
N LEU A 195 -15.13 -1.08 7.81
CA LEU A 195 -15.65 0.10 7.12
C LEU A 195 -16.83 -0.24 6.19
N LEU A 196 -16.75 -1.37 5.48
CA LEU A 196 -17.78 -1.85 4.54
C LEU A 196 -18.60 -2.98 5.17
N TRP A 197 -19.46 -2.62 6.11
CA TRP A 197 -20.29 -3.56 6.86
C TRP A 197 -21.70 -3.71 6.28
N HIS A 198 -22.10 -2.87 5.32
CA HIS A 198 -23.38 -2.95 4.63
C HIS A 198 -23.34 -3.89 3.42
N ALA A 199 -24.44 -4.59 3.17
CA ALA A 199 -24.58 -5.46 2.02
C ALA A 199 -24.61 -4.68 0.69
N GLY A 200 -23.89 -5.18 -0.32
CA GLY A 200 -23.79 -4.65 -1.66
C GLY A 200 -24.32 -5.59 -2.76
N PRO A 201 -24.49 -5.09 -4.00
CA PRO A 201 -25.06 -5.87 -5.11
C PRO A 201 -24.22 -7.09 -5.52
N HIS A 202 -22.95 -7.19 -5.09
CA HIS A 202 -22.03 -8.26 -5.48
C HIS A 202 -21.73 -9.26 -4.35
N ASP A 203 -22.47 -9.21 -3.24
CA ASP A 203 -22.21 -10.08 -2.08
C ASP A 203 -22.54 -11.54 -2.36
N HIS A 204 -23.33 -11.82 -3.41
CA HIS A 204 -23.70 -13.17 -3.84
C HIS A 204 -22.50 -14.06 -4.22
N MET A 205 -21.33 -13.45 -4.47
CA MET A 205 -20.08 -14.16 -4.76
C MET A 205 -19.35 -14.65 -3.49
N MET A 206 -19.80 -14.22 -2.31
CA MET A 206 -19.21 -14.58 -1.02
C MET A 206 -19.96 -15.77 -0.36
N THR A 207 -19.33 -16.38 0.63
CA THR A 207 -19.94 -17.49 1.38
C THR A 207 -21.15 -17.02 2.18
N SER A 208 -22.12 -17.90 2.40
CA SER A 208 -23.34 -17.59 3.17
C SER A 208 -23.05 -17.13 4.60
N ALA A 209 -22.02 -17.70 5.22
CA ALA A 209 -21.55 -17.27 6.55
C ALA A 209 -21.03 -15.82 6.55
N PHE A 210 -20.33 -15.40 5.50
CA PHE A 210 -19.88 -14.01 5.38
C PHE A 210 -21.04 -13.05 5.08
N GLN A 211 -21.96 -13.44 4.19
CA GLN A 211 -23.18 -12.67 3.92
C GLN A 211 -24.02 -12.42 5.19
N ALA A 212 -24.12 -13.42 6.06
CA ALA A 212 -24.82 -13.29 7.34
C ALA A 212 -24.15 -12.32 8.33
N SER A 213 -22.85 -12.03 8.15
CA SER A 213 -22.12 -11.06 8.98
C SER A 213 -22.27 -9.61 8.51
N LEU A 214 -22.72 -9.38 7.27
CA LEU A 214 -23.03 -8.05 6.75
C LEU A 214 -24.39 -7.62 7.26
N GLU A 215 -24.56 -6.32 7.55
CA GLU A 215 -25.90 -5.78 7.77
C GLU A 215 -26.65 -5.81 6.44
N VAL A 216 -27.40 -6.89 6.28
CA VAL A 216 -28.46 -6.98 5.29
C VAL A 216 -29.50 -5.92 5.69
N HIS A 217 -30.06 -5.21 4.72
CA HIS A 217 -31.29 -4.46 4.93
C HIS A 217 -32.43 -5.47 5.17
N ILE A 218 -32.39 -6.19 6.30
CA ILE A 218 -33.30 -7.30 6.65
C ILE A 218 -34.75 -6.80 6.77
N ALA A 219 -34.95 -5.48 6.75
CA ALA A 219 -36.27 -4.85 6.67
C ALA A 219 -37.08 -5.24 5.42
N ASN A 220 -36.47 -5.60 4.28
CA ASN A 220 -37.25 -5.87 3.06
C ASN A 220 -37.56 -7.35 2.77
N HIS A 221 -36.77 -8.30 3.30
CA HIS A 221 -37.04 -9.74 3.10
C HIS A 221 -37.76 -10.40 4.28
N VAL A 222 -37.60 -9.92 5.52
CA VAL A 222 -38.41 -10.39 6.65
C VAL A 222 -39.85 -9.91 6.53
N PHE A 223 -40.09 -8.72 5.96
CA PHE A 223 -41.44 -8.24 5.67
C PHE A 223 -42.16 -9.08 4.60
N CYS A 224 -41.43 -9.57 3.59
CA CYS A 224 -42.00 -10.43 2.55
C CYS A 224 -42.33 -11.84 3.08
N PHE A 225 -41.55 -12.35 4.03
CA PHE A 225 -41.85 -13.62 4.69
C PHE A 225 -43.03 -13.50 5.67
N PHE A 226 -43.16 -12.38 6.40
CA PHE A 226 -44.32 -12.14 7.27
C PHE A 226 -45.62 -11.87 6.51
N HIS A 227 -45.56 -11.31 5.30
CA HIS A 227 -46.77 -11.06 4.50
C HIS A 227 -47.30 -12.30 3.74
N LEU A 228 -46.51 -13.37 3.65
CA LEU A 228 -46.94 -14.68 3.11
C LEU A 228 -47.45 -15.66 4.20
N VAL A 229 -47.28 -15.31 5.49
CA VAL A 229 -47.77 -16.08 6.64
C VAL A 229 -48.78 -15.24 7.45
N SER A 230 -49.71 -14.57 6.77
CA SER A 230 -50.97 -14.13 7.39
C SER A 230 -52.07 -15.07 6.89
N PRO A 231 -52.66 -15.91 7.76
CA PRO A 231 -53.88 -16.62 7.39
C PRO A 231 -54.96 -15.58 7.08
N LYS A 232 -55.64 -15.79 5.95
CA LYS A 232 -56.90 -15.11 5.66
C LYS A 232 -57.93 -15.64 6.65
N ASP A 233 -58.31 -14.81 7.61
CA ASP A 233 -59.66 -14.85 8.17
C ASP A 233 -60.59 -14.04 7.25
#